data_AF-A0A0S2SCD5-F1
#
_entry.id   AF-A0A0S2SCD5-F1
#
_cell.length_a   1.000
_cell.length_b   1.000
_cell.length_c   1.000
_cell.angle_alpha   90.00
_cell.angle_beta   90.00
_cell.angle_gamma   90.00
#
_symmetry.space_group_name_H-M   'P 1'
#
loop_
_entity.id
_entity.type
_entity.pdbx_description
1 polymer ?
#
loop_
_entity_poly.entity_id
_entity_poly.type
_entity_poly.pdbx_seq_one_letter_code
_entity_poly.pdbx_strand_id
1 'polypeptide(L)'
;MFYGIRYNEHGQYHSKEELYDAKAIWDYIQLHKLTHPEIVITDDWDYIVASARNGWINYPKQWVLQEIQQVYILDASHFDPAVFTEAMLRAGFDIRGAQPSTSYEASELLERMYSSLPQDIS
;
A
#
# COMPACT_ATOMS: atom_id res chain seq x y z
N MET A 1 12.43 15.78 3.09
CA MET A 1 11.20 16.22 2.42
C MET A 1 10.91 15.23 1.30
N PHE A 2 9.65 15.11 0.90
CA PHE A 2 9.21 14.14 -0.10
C PHE A 2 8.45 14.83 -1.22
N TYR A 3 8.40 14.19 -2.37
CA TYR A 3 7.70 14.70 -3.55
C TYR A 3 6.78 13.65 -4.15
N GLY A 4 5.50 13.98 -4.26
CA GLY A 4 4.52 13.20 -5.00
C GLY A 4 4.57 13.51 -6.49
N ILE A 5 4.64 12.46 -7.31
CA ILE A 5 4.69 12.54 -8.76
C ILE A 5 3.61 11.61 -9.32
N ARG A 6 2.74 12.14 -10.19
CA ARG A 6 1.68 11.38 -10.86
C ARG A 6 2.00 11.22 -12.32
N TYR A 7 1.72 10.05 -12.86
CA TYR A 7 1.89 9.75 -14.27
C TYR A 7 0.53 9.51 -14.94
N ASN A 8 0.37 9.99 -16.17
CA ASN A 8 -0.79 9.66 -17.00
C ASN A 8 -0.57 8.35 -17.78
N GLU A 9 -1.57 7.91 -18.54
CA GLU A 9 -1.52 6.67 -19.35
C GLU A 9 -0.42 6.68 -20.42
N HIS A 10 0.10 7.85 -20.78
CA HIS A 10 1.20 8.01 -21.73
C HIS A 10 2.58 8.10 -21.05
N GLY A 11 2.65 7.91 -19.73
CA GLY A 11 3.89 7.99 -18.95
C GLY A 11 4.43 9.41 -18.79
N GLN A 12 3.63 10.44 -19.05
CA GLN A 12 4.01 11.83 -18.80
C GLN A 12 3.70 12.19 -17.34
N TYR A 13 4.65 12.85 -16.68
CA TYR A 13 4.52 13.23 -15.28
C TYR A 13 3.83 14.60 -15.11
N HIS A 14 2.99 14.71 -14.08
CA HIS A 14 2.43 15.97 -13.59
C HIS A 14 3.44 16.71 -12.69
N SER A 15 3.17 17.96 -12.34
CA SER A 15 4.02 18.73 -11.42
C SER A 15 4.30 17.98 -10.11
N LYS A 16 5.55 18.05 -9.63
CA LYS A 16 5.92 17.53 -8.31
C LYS A 16 5.16 18.30 -7.22
N GLU A 17 4.65 17.57 -6.22
CA GLU A 17 3.95 18.14 -5.06
C GLU A 17 4.73 17.83 -3.78
N GLU A 18 4.99 18.84 -2.95
CA GLU A 18 5.75 18.68 -1.71
C GLU A 18 4.93 17.97 -0.63
N LEU A 19 5.54 17.00 0.03
CA LEU A 19 4.96 16.18 1.08
C LEU A 19 5.92 16.18 2.28
N TYR A 20 5.40 16.51 3.47
CA TYR A 20 6.26 16.79 4.63
C TYR A 20 6.32 15.68 5.66
N ASP A 21 5.36 14.74 5.66
CA ASP A 21 5.30 13.66 6.64
C ASP A 21 4.66 12.38 6.07
N ALA A 22 4.75 11.29 6.82
CA ALA A 22 4.19 9.99 6.44
C ALA A 22 2.67 10.03 6.19
N LYS A 23 1.94 10.90 6.91
CA LYS A 23 0.49 11.04 6.72
C LYS A 23 0.20 11.72 5.39
N ALA A 24 0.91 12.80 5.07
CA ALA A 24 0.78 13.50 3.79
C ALA A 24 1.08 12.58 2.61
N ILE A 25 2.11 11.72 2.73
CA ILE A 25 2.40 10.71 1.72
C ILE A 25 1.25 9.72 1.56
N TRP A 26 0.74 9.18 2.68
CA TRP A 26 -0.38 8.24 2.63
C TRP A 26 -1.62 8.87 2.00
N ASP A 27 -2.02 10.06 2.47
CA ASP A 27 -3.18 10.78 1.95
C ASP A 27 -3.03 11.05 0.44
N TYR A 28 -1.84 11.45 0.00
CA TYR A 28 -1.53 11.67 -1.42
C TYR A 28 -1.73 10.42 -2.26
N ILE A 29 -1.17 9.29 -1.81
CA ILE A 29 -1.30 8.00 -2.50
C ILE A 29 -2.77 7.60 -2.56
N GLN A 30 -3.51 7.65 -1.44
CA GLN A 30 -4.92 7.27 -1.41
C GLN A 30 -5.78 8.12 -2.34
N LEU A 31 -5.53 9.43 -2.36
CA LEU A 31 -6.25 10.38 -3.22
C LEU A 31 -6.09 10.07 -4.71
N HIS A 32 -4.90 9.63 -5.12
CA HIS A 32 -4.56 9.57 -6.53
C HIS A 32 -4.48 8.15 -7.12
N LYS A 33 -4.24 7.10 -6.31
CA LYS A 33 -3.90 5.75 -6.81
C LYS A 33 -4.98 5.13 -7.70
N LEU A 34 -6.23 5.53 -7.53
CA LEU A 34 -7.37 5.04 -8.32
C LEU A 34 -7.61 5.83 -9.61
N THR A 35 -7.07 7.04 -9.71
CA THR A 35 -7.28 7.96 -10.85
C THR A 35 -6.07 8.08 -11.75
N HIS A 36 -4.90 7.65 -11.28
CA HIS A 36 -3.65 7.68 -12.05
C HIS A 36 -3.08 6.26 -12.14
N PRO A 37 -2.63 5.82 -13.33
CA PRO A 37 -2.04 4.49 -13.51
C PRO A 37 -0.78 4.30 -12.69
N GLU A 38 -0.03 5.37 -12.41
CA GLU A 38 1.20 5.31 -11.64
C GLU A 38 1.44 6.58 -10.82
N ILE A 39 1.87 6.37 -9.58
CA ILE A 39 2.28 7.40 -8.62
C ILE A 39 3.61 6.98 -8.06
N VAL A 40 4.51 7.94 -7.95
CA VAL A 40 5.82 7.76 -7.34
C VAL A 40 5.99 8.83 -6.27
N ILE A 41 6.47 8.42 -5.12
CA ILE A 41 6.92 9.32 -4.06
C ILE A 41 8.43 9.23 -3.99
N THR A 42 9.10 10.37 -4.12
CA THR A 42 10.56 10.45 -3.99
C THR A 42 10.96 11.23 -2.74
N ASP A 43 12.17 10.98 -2.25
CA ASP A 43 12.82 11.86 -1.27
C ASP A 43 13.55 13.03 -1.96
N ASP A 44 14.32 13.80 -1.17
CA ASP A 44 15.14 14.93 -1.64
C ASP A 44 16.31 14.54 -2.55
N TRP A 45 16.63 13.25 -2.62
CA TRP A 45 17.69 12.68 -3.46
C TRP A 45 17.12 11.97 -4.69
N ASP A 46 15.85 12.18 -4.99
CA ASP A 46 15.09 11.51 -6.05
C ASP A 46 15.03 9.97 -5.90
N TYR A 47 15.25 9.41 -4.69
CA TYR A 47 15.03 7.99 -4.42
C TYR A 47 13.55 7.70 -4.24
N ILE A 48 13.06 6.64 -4.88
CA ILE A 48 11.67 6.19 -4.72
C ILE A 48 11.48 5.56 -3.34
N VAL A 49 10.66 6.18 -2.51
CA VAL A 49 10.34 5.70 -1.15
C VAL A 49 8.98 5.00 -1.09
N ALA A 50 8.07 5.37 -1.98
CA ALA A 50 6.79 4.71 -2.15
C ALA A 50 6.34 4.83 -3.61
N SER A 51 5.51 3.90 -4.05
CA SER A 51 4.83 4.02 -5.33
C SER A 51 3.49 3.31 -5.29
N ALA A 52 2.57 3.76 -6.12
CA ALA A 52 1.34 3.04 -6.39
C ALA A 52 1.19 2.83 -7.90
N ARG A 53 0.83 1.62 -8.30
CA ARG A 53 0.61 1.27 -9.71
C ARG A 53 -0.71 0.55 -9.87
N ASN A 54 -1.56 1.07 -10.76
CA ASN A 54 -2.90 0.53 -11.01
C ASN A 54 -3.72 0.33 -9.72
N GLY A 55 -3.68 1.31 -8.82
CA GLY A 55 -4.38 1.23 -7.53
C GLY A 55 -3.66 0.50 -6.41
N TRP A 56 -2.52 -0.16 -6.67
CA TRP A 56 -1.79 -0.97 -5.67
C TRP A 56 -0.57 -0.25 -5.14
N ILE A 57 -0.41 -0.17 -3.82
CA ILE A 57 0.79 0.37 -3.19
C ILE A 57 1.90 -0.69 -3.22
N ASN A 58 3.09 -0.32 -3.68
CA ASN A 58 4.22 -1.23 -3.79
C ASN A 58 5.21 -1.12 -2.61
N TYR A 59 5.34 0.04 -1.95
CA TYR A 59 6.27 0.25 -0.82
C TYR A 59 5.82 1.43 0.07
N PRO A 60 6.13 1.46 1.39
CA PRO A 60 6.73 0.40 2.24
C PRO A 60 5.74 -0.75 2.56
N LYS A 61 6.25 -1.96 2.83
CA LYS A 61 5.41 -3.17 3.06
C LYS A 61 4.34 -3.02 4.13
N GLN A 62 4.61 -2.22 5.16
CA GLN A 62 3.68 -1.92 6.25
C GLN A 62 2.41 -1.24 5.74
N TRP A 63 2.54 -0.33 4.78
CA TRP A 63 1.41 0.39 4.18
C TRP A 63 0.56 -0.52 3.30
N VAL A 64 1.19 -1.49 2.63
CA VAL A 64 0.48 -2.52 1.87
C VAL A 64 -0.37 -3.41 2.80
N LEU A 65 0.17 -3.78 3.96
CA LEU A 65 -0.61 -4.50 4.98
C LEU A 65 -1.78 -3.66 5.52
N GLN A 66 -1.56 -2.37 5.78
CA GLN A 66 -2.62 -1.45 6.21
C GLN A 66 -3.70 -1.27 5.15
N GLU A 67 -3.31 -1.15 3.88
CA GLU A 67 -4.25 -1.10 2.76
C GLU A 67 -5.09 -2.37 2.67
N ILE A 68 -4.45 -3.54 2.79
CA ILE A 68 -5.15 -4.83 2.76
C ILE A 68 -6.14 -4.93 3.93
N GLN A 69 -5.73 -4.51 5.14
CA GLN A 69 -6.62 -4.45 6.31
C GLN A 69 -7.82 -3.55 6.04
N GLN A 70 -7.58 -2.34 5.55
CA GLN A 70 -8.64 -1.37 5.29
C GLN A 70 -9.63 -1.90 4.25
N VAL A 71 -9.14 -2.35 3.08
CA VAL A 71 -9.99 -2.72 1.94
C VAL A 71 -10.71 -4.05 2.14
N TYR A 72 -10.02 -5.06 2.66
CA TYR A 72 -10.53 -6.44 2.67
C TYR A 72 -11.08 -6.89 4.02
N ILE A 73 -10.91 -6.09 5.08
CA ILE A 73 -11.41 -6.40 6.41
C ILE A 73 -12.34 -5.29 6.92
N LEU A 74 -11.87 -4.03 6.94
CA LEU A 74 -12.61 -2.93 7.58
C LEU A 74 -13.73 -2.36 6.71
N ASP A 75 -13.46 -2.16 5.41
CA ASP A 75 -14.42 -1.61 4.44
C ASP A 75 -15.23 -2.71 3.74
N ALA A 76 -14.84 -3.98 3.91
CA ALA A 76 -15.51 -5.10 3.29
C ALA A 76 -16.87 -5.37 3.94
N SER A 77 -17.94 -5.44 3.14
CA SER A 77 -19.28 -5.79 3.63
C SER A 77 -19.37 -7.21 4.20
N HIS A 78 -18.56 -8.12 3.65
CA HIS A 78 -18.32 -9.46 4.15
C HIS A 78 -16.84 -9.82 3.96
N PHE A 79 -16.29 -10.64 4.84
CA PHE A 79 -14.94 -11.16 4.65
C PHE A 79 -14.94 -12.33 3.67
N ASP A 80 -14.11 -12.24 2.62
CA ASP A 80 -13.88 -13.31 1.66
C ASP A 80 -12.41 -13.80 1.77
N PRO A 81 -12.18 -15.01 2.33
CA PRO A 81 -10.85 -15.58 2.48
C PRO A 81 -10.05 -15.72 1.17
N ALA A 82 -10.72 -16.02 0.07
CA ALA A 82 -10.06 -16.25 -1.22
C ALA A 82 -9.55 -14.93 -1.79
N VAL A 83 -10.39 -13.89 -1.75
CA VAL A 83 -10.04 -12.54 -2.22
C VAL A 83 -8.94 -11.95 -1.33
N PHE A 84 -9.02 -12.11 -0.01
CA PHE A 84 -7.96 -11.69 0.91
C PHE A 84 -6.63 -12.38 0.60
N THR A 85 -6.65 -13.70 0.40
CA THR A 85 -5.45 -14.49 0.11
C THR A 85 -4.81 -14.07 -1.21
N GLU A 86 -5.61 -13.81 -2.24
CA GLU A 86 -5.13 -13.29 -3.51
C GLU A 86 -4.49 -11.90 -3.36
N ALA A 87 -5.11 -11.01 -2.59
CA ALA A 87 -4.55 -9.69 -2.31
C ALA A 87 -3.17 -9.78 -1.62
N MET A 88 -3.03 -10.64 -0.61
CA MET A 88 -1.76 -10.88 0.07
C MET A 88 -0.69 -11.44 -0.86
N LEU A 89 -1.03 -12.42 -1.70
CA LEU A 89 -0.09 -13.01 -2.66
C LEU A 89 0.37 -11.99 -3.70
N ARG A 90 -0.54 -11.17 -4.24
CA ARG A 90 -0.18 -10.10 -5.19
C ARG A 90 0.70 -9.03 -4.54
N ALA A 91 0.49 -8.75 -3.26
CA ALA A 91 1.34 -7.88 -2.45
C ALA A 91 2.72 -8.51 -2.09
N GLY A 92 2.99 -9.74 -2.53
CA GLY A 92 4.27 -10.42 -2.31
C GLY A 92 4.38 -11.10 -0.94
N PHE A 93 3.25 -11.34 -0.27
CA PHE A 93 3.19 -12.06 0.99
C PHE A 93 2.69 -13.50 0.77
N ASP A 94 3.59 -14.48 0.93
CA ASP A 94 3.20 -15.89 0.85
C ASP A 94 2.55 -16.35 2.16
N ILE A 95 1.22 -16.32 2.20
CA ILE A 95 0.41 -16.75 3.35
C ILE A 95 -0.28 -18.10 3.12
N ARG A 96 0.12 -18.89 2.10
CA ARG A 96 -0.59 -20.13 1.74
C ARG A 96 -0.65 -21.16 2.88
N GLY A 97 0.29 -21.11 3.83
CA GLY A 97 0.31 -21.96 5.03
C GLY A 97 -0.51 -21.42 6.22
N ALA A 98 -1.07 -20.22 6.12
CA ALA A 98 -1.80 -19.53 7.18
C ALA A 98 -3.00 -18.76 6.58
N GLN A 99 -3.88 -19.47 5.87
CA GLN A 99 -5.06 -18.87 5.24
C GLN A 99 -6.14 -18.59 6.30
N PRO A 100 -6.44 -17.32 6.62
CA PRO A 100 -7.46 -17.01 7.60
C PRO A 100 -8.84 -17.31 7.02
N SER A 101 -9.70 -17.93 7.83
CA SER A 101 -11.08 -18.24 7.49
C SER A 101 -12.07 -17.16 7.93
N THR A 102 -11.63 -16.28 8.85
CA THR A 102 -12.44 -15.17 9.38
C THR A 102 -11.69 -13.84 9.33
N SER A 103 -12.44 -12.73 9.38
CA SER A 103 -11.88 -11.37 9.47
C SER A 103 -11.01 -11.17 10.72
N TYR A 104 -11.36 -11.84 11.82
CA TYR A 104 -10.59 -11.82 13.06
C TYR A 104 -9.21 -12.48 12.87
N GLU A 105 -9.18 -13.71 12.34
CA GLU A 105 -7.93 -14.42 12.04
C GLU A 105 -7.06 -13.64 11.03
N ALA A 106 -7.68 -13.01 10.03
CA ALA A 106 -6.99 -12.17 9.06
C ALA A 106 -6.37 -10.94 9.73
N SER A 107 -7.08 -10.30 10.67
CA SER A 107 -6.56 -9.15 11.42
C SER A 107 -5.37 -9.55 12.30
N GLU A 108 -5.47 -10.67 13.03
CA GLU A 108 -4.35 -11.19 13.84
C GLU A 108 -3.13 -11.54 12.97
N LEU A 109 -3.36 -12.11 11.79
CA LEU A 109 -2.28 -12.39 10.84
C LEU A 109 -1.58 -11.09 10.40
N LEU A 110 -2.35 -10.07 10.00
CA LEU A 110 -1.79 -8.79 9.57
C LEU A 110 -1.03 -8.09 10.70
N GLU A 111 -1.53 -8.12 11.94
CA GLU A 111 -0.85 -7.53 13.10
C GLU A 111 0.48 -8.23 13.40
N ARG A 112 0.51 -9.56 13.33
CA ARG A 112 1.76 -10.33 13.46
C ARG A 112 2.75 -9.99 12.36
N MET A 113 2.27 -9.87 11.13
CA MET A 113 3.13 -9.53 9.99
C MET A 113 3.69 -8.11 10.11
N TYR A 114 2.85 -7.14 10.51
CA TYR A 114 3.26 -5.77 10.78
C TYR A 114 4.38 -5.71 11.83
N SER A 115 4.24 -6.47 12.91
CA SER A 115 5.23 -6.56 13.99
C SER A 115 6.53 -7.25 13.58
N SER A 116 6.50 -8.07 12.52
CA SER A 116 7.65 -8.83 12.03
C SER A 116 8.45 -8.12 10.93
N LEU A 117 7.88 -7.09 10.30
CA LEU A 117 8.58 -6.32 9.28
C LEU A 117 9.67 -5.48 9.95
N PRO A 118 10.87 -5.39 9.34
CA PRO A 118 11.87 -4.44 9.79
C PRO A 118 11.23 -3.06 9.80
N GLN A 119 11.32 -2.39 10.95
CA GLN A 119 10.99 -0.98 11.03
C GLN A 119 12.08 -0.28 10.23
N ASP A 120 11.81 0.04 8.96
CA ASP A 120 12.67 0.93 8.19
C ASP A 120 12.53 2.32 8.81
N ILE A 121 13.27 2.52 9.90
CA ILE A 121 13.50 3.83 10.50
C ILE A 121 14.51 4.50 9.56
N SER A 122 13.99 5.31 8.65
CA SER A 122 14.79 6.31 7.94
C SER A 122 14.87 7.56 8.81
#